data_AF-A0AAN8SUW4-F1
#
_entry.id   AF-A0AAN8SUW4-F1
#
_cell.length_a   1.000
_cell.length_b   1.000
_cell.length_c   1.000
_cell.angle_alpha   90.00
_cell.angle_beta   90.00
_cell.angle_gamma   90.00
#
_symmetry.space_group_name_H-M   'P 1'
#
loop_
_entity.id
_entity.type
_entity.pdbx_description
1 polymer ?
#
loop_
_entity_poly.entity_id
_entity_poly.type
_entity_poly.pdbx_seq_one_letter_code
_entity_poly.pdbx_strand_id
1 'polypeptide(L)'
;MRIRLELHPIQNGEKLEVPTTCYTLSPEDKHKLCLFLKNLKVPDGFSSNISQCVNLKDHKISGLKSHDCHVLLQHLLPLALCGMLSKDECEPLIELSIFFSVLESKELKIDNLEHIEAQIPITLCKLEKLFPLSFFDVIEHLPVHLASEAKIAGLFHYPWMYPLE
;
A
#
# COMPACT_ATOMS: atom_id res chain seq x y z
N MET A 1 -2.27 10.38 -27.32
CA MET A 1 -1.73 9.86 -26.05
C MET A 1 -1.36 8.40 -26.25
N ARG A 2 -0.08 8.03 -26.09
CA ARG A 2 0.40 6.63 -26.15
C ARG A 2 0.38 6.06 -24.74
N ILE A 3 -0.78 5.64 -24.26
CA ILE A 3 -0.94 5.14 -22.89
C ILE A 3 -0.54 3.66 -22.89
N ARG A 4 0.55 3.34 -22.19
CA ARG A 4 1.05 1.98 -21.85
C ARG A 4 0.97 0.96 -22.99
N LEU A 5 1.81 1.12 -24.01
CA LEU A 5 1.88 0.23 -25.17
C LEU A 5 2.13 -1.24 -24.76
N GLU A 6 2.87 -1.42 -23.67
CA GLU A 6 3.19 -2.71 -23.06
C GLU A 6 1.99 -3.48 -22.51
N LEU A 7 0.83 -2.82 -22.33
CA LEU A 7 -0.42 -3.44 -21.88
C LEU A 7 -1.46 -3.57 -23.00
N HIS A 8 -1.10 -3.24 -24.25
CA HIS A 8 -2.03 -3.35 -25.38
C HIS A 8 -2.28 -4.83 -25.71
N PRO A 9 -3.50 -5.20 -26.14
CA PRO A 9 -3.79 -6.58 -26.51
C PRO A 9 -2.85 -7.06 -27.61
N ILE A 10 -2.19 -8.19 -27.37
CA ILE A 10 -1.30 -8.85 -28.31
C ILE A 10 -2.10 -9.93 -29.04
N GLN A 11 -2.02 -9.93 -30.36
CA GLN A 11 -2.68 -10.94 -31.17
C GLN A 11 -1.76 -12.17 -31.30
N ASN A 12 -2.17 -13.28 -30.70
CA ASN A 12 -1.46 -14.55 -30.73
C ASN A 12 -2.31 -15.56 -31.53
N GLY A 13 -2.21 -15.51 -32.87
CA GLY A 13 -3.09 -16.24 -33.77
C GLY A 13 -4.52 -15.65 -33.81
N GLU A 14 -5.53 -16.49 -33.59
CA GLU A 14 -6.94 -16.05 -33.48
C GLU A 14 -7.30 -15.45 -32.11
N LYS A 15 -6.40 -15.57 -31.12
CA LYS A 15 -6.67 -15.17 -29.75
C LYS A 15 -6.06 -13.80 -29.46
N LEU A 16 -6.87 -12.91 -28.88
CA LEU A 16 -6.44 -11.61 -28.39
C LEU A 16 -6.08 -11.77 -26.90
N GLU A 17 -4.80 -11.63 -26.56
CA GLU A 17 -4.30 -11.78 -25.19
C GLU A 17 -3.91 -10.42 -24.62
N VAL A 18 -4.41 -10.07 -23.43
CA VAL A 18 -4.02 -8.84 -22.74
C VAL A 18 -2.83 -9.17 -21.83
N PRO A 19 -1.70 -8.46 -21.94
CA PRO A 19 -0.54 -8.67 -21.08
C PRO A 19 -0.91 -8.53 -19.60
N THR A 20 -0.33 -9.40 -18.77
CA THR A 20 -0.49 -9.28 -17.31
C THR A 20 0.19 -8.00 -16.84
N THR A 21 -0.49 -7.25 -15.98
CA THR A 21 0.05 -5.99 -15.48
C THR A 21 1.09 -6.22 -14.40
N CYS A 22 2.06 -5.31 -14.31
CA CYS A 22 3.13 -5.26 -13.30
C CYS A 22 2.64 -5.40 -11.85
N TYR A 23 1.46 -4.87 -11.55
CA TYR A 23 0.86 -4.88 -10.22
C TYR A 23 -0.02 -6.11 -9.93
N THR A 24 -0.13 -7.07 -10.86
CA THR A 24 -0.93 -8.28 -10.66
C THR A 24 -0.06 -9.42 -10.15
N LEU A 25 -0.29 -9.84 -8.90
CA LEU A 25 0.35 -11.04 -8.34
C LEU A 25 -0.12 -12.30 -9.07
N SER A 26 0.82 -13.20 -9.36
CA SER A 26 0.52 -14.54 -9.86
C SER A 26 -0.31 -15.33 -8.83
N PRO A 27 -1.05 -16.39 -9.23
CA PRO A 27 -1.75 -17.24 -8.27
C PRO A 27 -0.82 -17.84 -7.19
N GLU A 28 0.42 -18.14 -7.56
CA GLU A 28 1.44 -18.64 -6.64
C GLU A 28 1.84 -17.56 -5.63
N ASP A 29 2.06 -16.32 -6.08
CA ASP A 29 2.45 -15.22 -5.21
C ASP A 29 1.30 -14.78 -4.30
N LYS A 30 0.06 -14.80 -4.80
CA LYS A 30 -1.14 -14.63 -3.96
C LYS A 30 -1.20 -15.68 -2.87
N HIS A 31 -0.93 -16.96 -3.20
CA HIS A 31 -0.91 -18.01 -2.21
C HIS A 31 0.21 -17.80 -1.17
N LYS A 32 1.42 -17.45 -1.61
CA LYS A 32 2.53 -17.11 -0.70
C LYS A 32 2.19 -15.94 0.21
N LEU A 33 1.51 -14.91 -0.30
CA LEU A 33 1.12 -13.72 0.47
C LEU A 33 0.10 -14.11 1.54
N CYS A 34 -0.95 -14.83 1.17
CA CYS A 34 -1.93 -15.32 2.13
C CYS A 34 -1.29 -16.29 3.14
N LEU A 35 -0.37 -17.15 2.72
CA LEU A 35 0.33 -18.07 3.62
C LEU A 35 1.22 -17.31 4.61
N PHE A 36 1.92 -16.26 4.17
CA PHE A 36 2.69 -15.37 5.03
C PHE A 36 1.79 -14.74 6.09
N LEU A 37 0.68 -14.11 5.69
CA LEU A 37 -0.26 -13.48 6.61
C LEU A 37 -0.97 -14.48 7.54
N LYS A 38 -1.22 -15.72 7.07
CA LYS A 38 -1.83 -16.79 7.88
C LYS A 38 -0.90 -17.26 9.00
N ASN A 39 0.41 -17.30 8.74
CA ASN A 39 1.41 -17.79 9.68
C ASN A 39 2.07 -16.66 10.49
N LEU A 40 1.71 -15.41 10.21
CA LEU A 40 2.27 -14.25 10.86
C LEU A 40 2.00 -14.29 12.38
N LYS A 41 3.06 -14.20 13.17
CA LYS A 41 3.00 -14.03 14.62
C LYS A 41 3.61 -12.68 14.97
N VAL A 42 2.84 -11.86 15.67
CA VAL A 42 3.24 -10.51 16.09
C VAL A 42 3.17 -10.40 17.61
N PRO A 43 3.90 -9.44 18.21
CA PRO A 43 3.79 -9.15 19.65
C PRO A 43 2.36 -8.78 20.05
N ASP A 44 2.03 -8.99 21.32
CA ASP A 44 0.74 -8.56 21.87
C ASP A 44 0.57 -7.04 21.74
N GLY A 45 -0.64 -6.61 21.37
CA GLY A 45 -0.95 -5.21 21.09
C GLY A 45 -0.45 -4.65 19.75
N PHE A 46 0.25 -5.45 18.91
CA PHE A 46 0.69 -4.99 17.57
C PHE A 46 -0.46 -4.95 16.56
N SER A 47 -1.20 -6.05 16.42
CA SER A 47 -2.41 -6.15 15.60
C SER A 47 -3.36 -7.17 16.23
N SER A 48 -4.60 -7.20 15.73
CA SER A 48 -5.47 -8.33 15.99
C SER A 48 -4.96 -9.59 15.25
N ASN A 49 -5.63 -10.73 15.46
CA ASN A 49 -5.20 -12.00 14.87
C ASN A 49 -5.51 -12.05 13.36
N ILE A 50 -4.66 -11.41 12.55
CA ILE A 50 -4.77 -11.34 11.08
C ILE A 50 -4.93 -12.72 10.45
N SER A 51 -4.38 -13.78 11.06
CA SER A 51 -4.53 -15.14 10.54
C SER A 51 -6.00 -15.56 10.39
N GLN A 52 -6.91 -15.06 11.24
CA GLN A 52 -8.33 -15.37 11.15
C GLN A 52 -9.01 -14.70 9.95
N CYS A 53 -8.47 -13.56 9.50
CA CYS A 53 -8.97 -12.80 8.36
C CYS A 53 -8.54 -13.38 7.00
N VAL A 54 -7.66 -14.39 6.99
CA VAL A 54 -7.08 -14.96 5.76
C VAL A 54 -7.72 -16.30 5.40
N ASN A 55 -8.27 -16.36 4.18
CA ASN A 55 -8.76 -17.58 3.54
C ASN A 55 -7.79 -18.04 2.44
N LEU A 56 -7.11 -19.16 2.69
CA LEU A 56 -6.13 -19.75 1.78
C LEU A 56 -6.75 -20.41 0.54
N LYS A 57 -8.01 -20.86 0.61
CA LYS A 57 -8.69 -21.52 -0.51
C LYS A 57 -9.05 -20.51 -1.60
N ASP A 58 -9.55 -19.35 -1.17
CA ASP A 58 -10.03 -18.29 -2.07
C ASP A 58 -8.97 -17.19 -2.30
N HIS A 59 -7.76 -17.34 -1.74
CA HIS A 59 -6.69 -16.32 -1.72
C HIS A 59 -7.20 -14.92 -1.34
N LYS A 60 -8.09 -14.87 -0.33
CA LYS A 60 -8.80 -13.66 0.07
C LYS A 60 -8.48 -13.28 1.50
N ILE A 61 -8.36 -11.97 1.72
CA ILE A 61 -8.27 -11.37 3.05
C ILE A 61 -9.56 -10.58 3.28
N SER A 62 -10.23 -10.80 4.41
CA SER A 62 -11.49 -10.14 4.74
C SER A 62 -11.71 -10.06 6.24
N GLY A 63 -12.44 -9.04 6.69
CA GLY A 63 -12.77 -8.85 8.11
C GLY A 63 -11.62 -8.23 8.93
N LEU A 64 -10.71 -7.50 8.27
CA LEU A 64 -9.74 -6.67 8.94
C LEU A 64 -10.42 -5.43 9.53
N LYS A 65 -10.00 -5.02 10.73
CA LYS A 65 -10.38 -3.74 11.32
C LYS A 65 -9.49 -2.62 10.78
N SER A 66 -9.88 -1.37 11.02
CA SER A 66 -9.10 -0.20 10.60
C SER A 66 -7.64 -0.30 11.08
N HIS A 67 -7.41 -0.55 12.37
CA HIS A 67 -6.09 -0.75 12.95
C HIS A 67 -5.24 -1.79 12.21
N ASP A 68 -5.84 -2.94 11.88
CA ASP A 68 -5.12 -4.01 11.17
C ASP A 68 -4.78 -3.62 9.72
N CYS A 69 -5.63 -2.82 9.08
CA CYS A 69 -5.34 -2.25 7.77
C CYS A 69 -4.17 -1.25 7.84
N HIS A 70 -4.09 -0.41 8.87
CA HIS A 70 -2.95 0.49 9.09
C HIS A 70 -1.65 -0.30 9.28
N VAL A 71 -1.67 -1.33 10.14
CA VAL A 71 -0.52 -2.22 10.37
C VAL A 71 -0.08 -2.91 9.08
N LEU A 72 -1.04 -3.40 8.28
CA LEU A 72 -0.73 -4.00 6.98
C LEU A 72 -0.05 -2.99 6.06
N LEU A 73 -0.64 -1.80 5.89
CA LEU A 73 -0.11 -0.75 5.02
C LEU A 73 1.28 -0.30 5.44
N GLN A 74 1.52 -0.09 6.73
CA GLN A 74 2.76 0.49 7.25
C GLN A 74 3.91 -0.51 7.34
N HIS A 75 3.63 -1.75 7.72
CA HIS A 75 4.68 -2.68 8.15
C HIS A 75 4.71 -3.96 7.32
N LEU A 76 3.56 -4.59 7.06
CA LEU A 76 3.53 -5.95 6.54
C LEU A 76 3.52 -5.99 5.00
N LEU A 77 2.84 -5.04 4.36
CA LEU A 77 2.69 -4.99 2.91
C LEU A 77 4.05 -4.78 2.21
N PRO A 78 4.92 -3.84 2.63
CA PRO A 78 6.28 -3.72 2.09
C PRO A 78 7.07 -5.03 2.19
N LEU A 79 7.04 -5.67 3.36
CA LEU A 79 7.81 -6.88 3.64
C LEU A 79 7.36 -8.04 2.76
N ALA A 80 6.04 -8.21 2.61
CA ALA A 80 5.48 -9.31 1.85
C ALA A 80 5.66 -9.12 0.33
N LEU A 81 5.48 -7.89 -0.17
CA LEU A 81 5.52 -7.61 -1.61
C LEU A 81 6.94 -7.53 -2.18
N CYS A 82 7.95 -7.15 -1.39
CA CYS A 82 9.36 -7.11 -1.84
C CYS A 82 9.90 -8.45 -2.33
N GLY A 83 9.33 -9.58 -1.89
CA GLY A 83 9.70 -10.91 -2.40
C GLY A 83 8.95 -11.35 -3.65
N MET A 84 8.00 -10.55 -4.14
CA MET A 84 7.02 -10.95 -5.17
C MET A 84 6.97 -10.01 -6.36
N LEU A 85 7.17 -8.71 -6.14
CA LEU A 85 7.20 -7.69 -7.19
C LEU A 85 8.65 -7.32 -7.52
N SER A 86 8.85 -6.70 -8.68
CA SER A 86 10.13 -6.11 -9.04
C SER A 86 10.47 -4.92 -8.15
N LYS A 87 11.75 -4.55 -8.13
CA LYS A 87 12.23 -3.43 -7.30
C LYS A 87 11.51 -2.11 -7.63
N ASP A 88 11.25 -1.87 -8.91
CA ASP A 88 10.63 -0.63 -9.39
C ASP A 88 9.14 -0.54 -9.01
N GLU A 89 8.47 -1.69 -8.82
CA GLU A 89 7.08 -1.76 -8.37
C GLU A 89 6.97 -1.65 -6.85
N CYS A 90 7.93 -2.24 -6.12
CA CYS A 90 7.95 -2.20 -4.66
C CYS A 90 8.40 -0.86 -4.08
N GLU A 91 9.36 -0.18 -4.71
CA GLU A 91 9.90 1.08 -4.21
C GLU A 91 8.80 2.09 -3.82
N PRO A 92 7.85 2.44 -4.68
CA PRO A 92 6.83 3.42 -4.31
C PRO A 92 5.85 2.93 -3.24
N LEU A 93 5.63 1.61 -3.13
CA LEU A 93 4.83 1.03 -2.04
C LEU A 93 5.57 1.16 -0.71
N ILE A 94 6.88 0.89 -0.68
CA ILE A 94 7.72 1.07 0.51
C ILE A 94 7.75 2.55 0.93
N GLU A 95 7.95 3.46 -0.03
CA GLU A 95 7.95 4.91 0.23
C GLU A 95 6.61 5.35 0.86
N LEU A 96 5.48 4.85 0.35
CA LEU A 96 4.16 5.14 0.91
C LEU A 96 4.00 4.57 2.34
N SER A 97 4.50 3.37 2.60
CA SER A 97 4.45 2.77 3.94
C SER A 97 5.33 3.52 4.96
N ILE A 98 6.50 4.01 4.52
CA ILE A 98 7.37 4.86 5.34
C ILE A 98 6.67 6.19 5.63
N PHE A 99 6.03 6.80 4.64
CA PHE A 99 5.27 8.04 4.80
C PHE A 99 4.25 7.93 5.94
N PHE A 100 3.37 6.91 5.90
CA PHE A 100 2.36 6.72 6.96
C PHE A 100 2.99 6.34 8.31
N SER A 101 4.07 5.56 8.31
CA SER A 101 4.78 5.21 9.54
C SER A 101 5.38 6.43 10.25
N VAL A 102 5.85 7.42 9.49
CA VAL A 102 6.35 8.68 10.06
C VAL A 102 5.21 9.54 10.60
N LEU A 103 4.11 9.68 9.85
CA LEU A 103 2.94 10.46 10.29
C LEU A 103 2.29 9.91 11.56
N GLU A 104 2.20 8.59 11.71
CA GLU A 104 1.56 7.94 12.86
C GLU A 104 2.56 7.65 14.00
N SER A 105 3.79 8.17 13.92
CA SER A 105 4.78 7.98 14.96
C SER A 105 4.42 8.75 16.25
N LYS A 106 4.80 8.18 17.40
CA LYS A 106 4.57 8.78 18.73
C LYS A 106 5.28 10.12 18.93
N GLU A 107 6.29 10.40 18.14
CA GLU A 107 7.09 11.63 18.20
C GLU A 107 7.33 12.14 16.78
N LEU A 108 6.72 13.29 16.46
CA LEU A 108 6.90 13.93 15.17
C LEU A 108 8.07 14.91 15.21
N LYS A 109 9.08 14.65 14.38
CA LYS A 109 10.20 15.58 14.15
C LYS A 109 9.94 16.40 12.90
N ILE A 110 10.15 17.72 12.98
CA ILE A 110 9.92 18.64 11.86
C ILE A 110 10.74 18.23 10.64
N ASP A 111 12.03 17.90 10.82
CA ASP A 111 12.91 17.42 9.74
C ASP A 111 12.34 16.20 9.00
N ASN A 112 11.73 15.27 9.73
CA ASN A 112 11.10 14.09 9.13
C ASN A 112 9.83 14.48 8.36
N LEU A 113 9.02 15.41 8.91
CA LEU A 113 7.80 15.91 8.28
C LEU A 113 8.10 16.65 6.97
N GLU A 114 9.13 17.49 6.96
CA GLU A 114 9.61 18.18 5.74
C GLU A 114 10.08 17.19 4.67
N HIS A 115 10.76 16.13 5.09
CA HIS A 115 11.20 15.08 4.16
C HIS A 115 10.02 14.37 3.50
N ILE A 116 9.05 13.90 4.29
CA ILE A 116 7.90 13.17 3.76
C ILE A 116 6.95 14.07 2.95
N GLU A 117 6.84 15.37 3.29
CA GLU A 117 6.08 16.36 2.52
C GLU A 117 6.67 16.56 1.11
N ALA A 118 8.01 16.62 1.01
CA ALA A 118 8.68 16.73 -0.27
C ALA A 118 8.61 15.42 -1.09
N GLN A 119 8.60 14.27 -0.43
CA GLN A 119 8.63 12.96 -1.08
C GLN A 119 7.24 12.51 -1.59
N ILE A 120 6.16 12.78 -0.86
CA ILE A 120 4.85 12.20 -1.15
C ILE A 120 4.31 12.50 -2.56
N PRO A 121 4.46 13.70 -3.16
CA PRO A 121 3.98 13.94 -4.52
C PRO A 121 4.74 13.08 -5.54
N ILE A 122 6.04 12.83 -5.30
CA ILE A 122 6.88 11.99 -6.14
C ILE A 122 6.44 10.53 -6.02
N THR A 123 6.19 10.05 -4.80
CA THR A 123 5.69 8.70 -4.53
C THR A 123 4.36 8.45 -5.23
N LEU A 124 3.40 9.38 -5.13
CA LEU A 124 2.11 9.27 -5.83
C LEU A 124 2.28 9.23 -7.35
N CYS A 125 3.13 10.11 -7.91
CA CYS A 125 3.45 10.07 -9.34
C CYS A 125 4.09 8.74 -9.79
N LYS A 126 4.89 8.09 -8.94
CA LYS A 126 5.42 6.73 -9.23
C LYS A 126 4.30 5.70 -9.18
N LEU A 127 3.40 5.76 -8.19
CA LEU A 127 2.26 4.85 -8.08
C LEU A 127 1.30 5.00 -9.27
N GLU A 128 1.01 6.21 -9.75
CA GLU A 128 0.19 6.48 -10.95
C GLU A 128 0.78 5.87 -12.22
N LYS A 129 2.11 5.79 -12.30
CA LYS A 129 2.80 5.13 -13.42
C LYS A 129 2.67 3.61 -13.37
N LEU A 130 2.36 3.03 -12.21
CA LEU A 130 2.21 1.58 -12.02
C LEU A 130 0.75 1.14 -12.07
N PHE A 131 -0.11 1.75 -11.26
CA PHE A 131 -1.52 1.38 -11.12
C PHE A 131 -2.42 2.08 -12.16
N PRO A 132 -3.65 1.61 -12.42
CA PRO A 132 -4.58 2.29 -13.32
C PRO A 132 -4.89 3.71 -12.84
N LEU A 133 -4.95 4.69 -13.75
CA LEU A 133 -5.35 6.06 -13.39
C LEU A 133 -6.75 6.13 -12.77
N SER A 134 -7.63 5.17 -13.07
CA SER A 134 -8.95 5.07 -12.44
C SER A 134 -8.91 4.72 -10.95
N PHE A 135 -7.76 4.30 -10.43
CA PHE A 135 -7.55 4.08 -9.00
C PHE A 135 -7.20 5.38 -8.26
N PHE A 136 -6.67 6.40 -8.94
CA PHE A 136 -6.28 7.66 -8.30
C PHE A 136 -7.39 8.68 -8.46
N ASP A 137 -8.32 8.68 -7.50
CA ASP A 137 -9.27 9.75 -7.33
C ASP A 137 -8.77 10.76 -6.27
N VAL A 138 -9.65 11.66 -5.82
CA VAL A 138 -9.28 12.71 -4.88
C VAL A 138 -8.74 12.12 -3.57
N ILE A 139 -9.22 10.94 -3.15
CA ILE A 139 -8.84 10.30 -1.89
C ILE A 139 -7.37 9.86 -1.91
N GLU A 140 -6.91 9.25 -2.99
CA GLU A 140 -5.52 8.79 -3.13
C GLU A 140 -4.52 9.96 -3.18
N HIS A 141 -5.00 11.17 -3.51
CA HIS A 141 -4.19 12.38 -3.49
C HIS A 141 -4.17 13.11 -2.15
N LEU A 142 -5.07 12.82 -1.21
CA LEU A 142 -5.07 13.45 0.12
C LEU A 142 -3.75 13.36 0.89
N PRO A 143 -2.93 12.29 0.77
CA PRO A 143 -1.65 12.20 1.46
C PRO A 143 -0.71 13.41 1.23
N VAL A 144 -0.83 14.13 0.10
CA VAL A 144 0.01 15.32 -0.16
C VAL A 144 -0.19 16.45 0.86
N HIS A 145 -1.33 16.46 1.55
CA HIS A 145 -1.67 17.49 2.54
C HIS A 145 -1.33 17.06 3.97
N LEU A 146 -1.28 15.76 4.24
CA LEU A 146 -1.17 15.23 5.60
C LEU A 146 0.11 15.68 6.30
N ALA A 147 1.25 15.74 5.61
CA ALA A 147 2.50 16.20 6.22
C ALA A 147 2.45 17.69 6.61
N SER A 148 1.82 18.54 5.80
CA SER A 148 1.61 19.95 6.15
C SER A 148 0.65 20.11 7.33
N GLU A 149 -0.45 19.34 7.34
CA GLU A 149 -1.41 19.32 8.44
C GLU A 149 -0.74 18.86 9.75
N ALA A 150 0.12 17.85 9.71
CA ALA A 150 0.90 17.35 10.84
C ALA A 150 1.75 18.46 11.50
N LYS A 151 2.40 19.29 10.67
CA LYS A 151 3.25 20.39 11.16
C LYS A 151 2.44 21.45 11.90
N ILE A 152 1.18 21.66 11.50
CA ILE A 152 0.30 22.67 12.09
C ILE A 152 -0.40 22.13 13.34
N ALA A 153 -0.96 20.92 13.25
CA ALA A 153 -1.79 20.32 14.28
C ALA A 153 -1.00 19.55 15.35
N GLY A 154 0.25 19.17 15.07
CA GLY A 154 1.06 18.32 15.94
C GLY A 154 0.69 16.83 15.82
N LEU A 155 0.88 16.07 16.91
CA LEU A 155 0.65 14.62 16.95
C LEU A 155 -0.78 14.24 16.54
N PHE A 156 -0.89 13.26 15.63
CA PHE A 156 -2.09 12.79 14.93
C PHE A 156 -3.14 12.05 15.79
N HIS A 157 -3.38 12.46 17.04
CA HIS A 157 -4.33 11.75 17.91
C HIS A 157 -5.78 12.26 17.88
N TYR A 158 -6.05 13.42 17.28
CA TYR A 158 -7.38 14.06 17.30
C TYR A 158 -8.03 14.42 15.95
N PRO A 159 -7.31 14.61 14.81
CA PRO A 159 -7.94 15.05 13.55
C PRO A 159 -8.37 13.96 12.56
N TRP A 160 -8.25 12.65 12.87
CA TRP A 160 -8.73 11.61 11.95
C TRP A 160 -10.26 11.58 11.86
N MET A 161 -10.78 11.31 10.65
CA MET A 161 -12.22 11.06 10.45
C MET A 161 -12.73 9.77 11.11
N TYR A 162 -11.84 8.87 11.52
CA TYR A 162 -12.20 7.61 12.15
C TYR A 162 -12.33 7.80 13.67
N PRO A 163 -13.47 7.41 14.28
CA PRO A 163 -13.59 7.42 15.73
C PRO A 163 -12.54 6.48 16.34
N LEU A 164 -12.08 6.82 17.55
CA LEU A 164 -11.31 5.91 18.41
C LEU A 164 -12.13 4.60 18.56
N GLU A 165 -11.63 3.50 18.01
CA GLU A 165 -12.23 2.15 18.14
C GLU A 165 -12.06 1.57 19.55
#